data_AF-A0A7J3R0E1-F1
#
_entry.id   AF-A0A7J3R0E1-F1
#
_cell.length_a   1.000
_cell.length_b   1.000
_cell.length_c   1.000
_cell.angle_alpha   90.00
_cell.angle_beta   90.00
_cell.angle_gamma   90.00
#
_symmetry.space_group_name_H-M   'P 1'
#
loop_
_entity.id
_entity.type
_entity.pdbx_description
1 polymer ?
#
loop_
_entity_poly.entity_id
_entity_poly.type
_entity_poly.pdbx_seq_one_letter_code
_entity_poly.pdbx_strand_id
1 'polypeptide(L)'
;MSSGEKTLEKKLLIQRVLSVEDVFEAGKAFGVSYFNRFVSGWETDMDEAALELAKALSDVQLQEVLKKFGRRSWVVFHGQHYSFENGILSFRGFADRVHAAVKEAEKKQGKAALDVLRLMVQAGGVFGLKEYREAVKQKIDAYAVLDTFEKTMLVTPVFRGEFYREWRIPEETLPLVRVELG
;
A
#
# COMPACT_ATOMS: atom_id res chain seq x y z
N MET A 1 2.26 12.47 -16.31
CA MET A 1 1.89 12.00 -14.96
C MET A 1 2.45 12.98 -13.94
N SER A 2 1.69 13.35 -12.92
CA SER A 2 1.97 14.60 -12.20
C SER A 2 2.95 14.38 -11.05
N SER A 3 3.79 15.38 -10.76
CA SER A 3 4.63 15.38 -9.56
C SER A 3 3.81 15.18 -8.26
N GLY A 4 2.51 15.50 -8.29
CA GLY A 4 1.62 15.36 -7.13
C GLY A 4 1.34 13.90 -6.75
N GLU A 5 1.17 13.00 -7.71
CA GLU A 5 0.87 11.58 -7.46
C GLU A 5 2.04 10.90 -6.72
N LYS A 6 3.27 11.12 -7.20
CA LYS A 6 4.49 10.60 -6.57
C LYS A 6 4.68 11.15 -5.15
N THR A 7 4.34 12.41 -4.91
CA THR A 7 4.40 13.00 -3.56
C THR A 7 3.38 12.39 -2.60
N LEU A 8 2.14 12.14 -3.06
CA LEU A 8 1.12 11.47 -2.26
C LEU A 8 1.50 10.04 -1.92
N GLU A 9 2.07 9.30 -2.87
CA GLU A 9 2.59 7.95 -2.61
C GLU A 9 3.72 7.98 -1.59
N LYS A 10 4.66 8.93 -1.72
CA LYS A 10 5.75 9.11 -0.75
C LYS A 10 5.23 9.42 0.66
N LYS A 11 4.18 10.24 0.78
CA LYS A 11 3.50 10.50 2.05
C LYS A 11 2.95 9.20 2.66
N LEU A 12 2.24 8.38 1.88
CA LEU A 12 1.70 7.09 2.36
C LEU A 12 2.83 6.16 2.83
N LEU A 13 3.93 6.10 2.08
CA LEU A 13 5.11 5.34 2.48
C LEU A 13 5.69 5.82 3.82
N ILE A 14 5.81 7.14 4.00
CA ILE A 14 6.27 7.75 5.25
C ILE A 14 5.35 7.36 6.42
N GLN A 15 4.02 7.50 6.26
CA GLN A 15 3.05 7.13 7.29
C GLN A 15 3.08 5.64 7.63
N ARG A 16 3.38 4.81 6.64
CA ARG A 16 3.43 3.36 6.77
C ARG A 16 4.68 2.93 7.55
N VAL A 17 5.83 3.54 7.29
CA VAL A 17 7.14 3.11 7.85
C VAL A 17 7.49 3.84 9.15
N LEU A 18 7.11 5.11 9.31
CA LEU A 18 7.51 5.96 10.44
C LEU A 18 6.38 6.11 11.48
N SER A 19 6.76 6.30 12.74
CA SER A 19 5.86 6.78 13.79
C SER A 19 5.69 8.30 13.72
N VAL A 20 4.72 8.85 14.46
CA VAL A 20 4.53 10.31 14.58
C VAL A 20 5.81 11.00 15.07
N GLU A 21 6.46 10.43 16.08
CA GLU A 21 7.72 10.94 16.62
C GLU A 21 8.85 10.85 15.59
N ASP A 22 8.98 9.73 14.88
CA ASP A 22 10.01 9.56 13.85
C ASP A 22 9.83 10.56 12.67
N VAL A 23 8.58 10.86 12.28
CA VAL A 23 8.28 11.90 11.27
C VAL A 23 8.72 13.27 11.76
N PHE A 24 8.41 13.61 13.01
CA PHE A 24 8.80 14.89 13.61
C PHE A 24 10.31 15.05 13.70
N GLU A 25 11.01 14.05 14.25
CA GLU A 25 12.47 14.05 14.39
C GLU A 25 13.18 14.09 13.03
N ALA A 26 12.68 13.34 12.04
CA ALA A 26 13.17 13.42 10.67
C ALA A 26 12.96 14.82 10.08
N GLY A 27 11.78 15.40 10.26
CA GLY A 27 11.47 16.76 9.82
C GLY A 27 12.42 17.81 10.37
N LYS A 28 12.71 17.77 11.67
CA LYS A 28 13.70 18.64 12.32
C LYS A 28 15.11 18.40 11.79
N ALA A 29 15.54 17.13 11.73
CA ALA A 29 16.89 16.75 11.31
C ALA A 29 17.21 17.17 9.87
N PHE A 30 16.20 17.18 8.99
CA PHE A 30 16.32 17.58 7.59
C PHE A 30 15.91 19.05 7.34
N GLY A 31 15.69 19.83 8.40
CA GLY A 31 15.47 21.28 8.31
C GLY A 31 14.13 21.69 7.69
N VAL A 32 13.11 20.83 7.74
CA VAL A 32 11.79 21.12 7.19
C VAL A 32 11.08 22.14 8.07
N SER A 33 10.84 23.34 7.53
CA SER A 33 10.34 24.51 8.27
C SER A 33 9.00 24.29 8.96
N TYR A 34 8.15 23.41 8.42
CA TYR A 34 6.89 23.01 9.04
C TYR A 34 7.08 22.60 10.51
N PHE A 35 8.10 21.80 10.81
CA PHE A 35 8.30 21.23 12.13
C PHE A 35 8.87 22.24 13.15
N ASN A 36 9.43 23.36 12.70
CA ASN A 36 10.02 24.38 13.58
C ASN A 36 9.00 25.09 14.47
N ARG A 37 7.71 25.06 14.10
CA ARG A 37 6.62 25.68 14.86
C ARG A 37 6.16 24.85 16.07
N PHE A 38 6.58 23.60 16.16
CA PHE A 38 6.15 22.67 17.20
C PHE A 38 7.32 22.28 18.10
N VAL A 39 7.00 22.06 19.38
CA VAL A 39 7.95 21.60 20.39
C VAL A 39 8.04 20.06 20.38
N SER A 40 6.95 19.39 19.99
CA SER A 40 6.82 17.95 20.04
C SER A 40 6.03 17.40 18.84
N GLY A 41 6.35 16.16 18.43
CA GLY A 41 5.61 15.46 17.38
C GLY A 41 4.13 15.23 17.72
N TRP A 42 3.78 15.16 19.01
CA TRP A 42 2.41 15.03 19.48
C TRP A 42 1.53 16.25 19.18
N GLU A 43 2.13 17.41 18.87
CA GLU A 43 1.43 18.62 18.46
C GLU A 43 1.15 18.66 16.95
N THR A 44 1.73 17.73 16.19
CA THR A 44 1.60 17.67 14.74
C THR A 44 0.45 16.77 14.32
N ASP A 45 -0.28 17.19 13.29
CA ASP A 45 -1.15 16.27 12.56
C ASP A 45 -0.28 15.35 11.70
N MET A 46 -0.44 14.02 11.85
CA MET A 46 0.38 13.03 11.15
C MET A 46 0.21 13.10 9.63
N ASP A 47 -0.98 13.46 9.15
CA ASP A 47 -1.28 13.53 7.74
C ASP A 47 -0.58 14.72 7.08
N GLU A 48 -0.69 15.91 7.69
CA GLU A 48 0.00 17.12 7.26
C GLU A 48 1.52 16.98 7.42
N ALA A 49 2.00 16.49 8.56
CA ALA A 49 3.43 16.31 8.83
C ALA A 49 4.10 15.38 7.81
N ALA A 50 3.48 14.23 7.51
CA ALA A 50 4.01 13.31 6.51
C ALA A 50 3.99 13.93 5.10
N LEU A 51 2.98 14.73 4.77
CA LEU A 51 2.88 15.42 3.48
C LEU A 51 3.98 16.47 3.33
N GLU A 52 4.21 17.29 4.36
CA GLU A 52 5.26 18.31 4.35
C GLU A 52 6.65 17.69 4.25
N LEU A 53 6.88 16.58 4.95
CA LEU A 53 8.11 15.82 4.80
C LEU A 53 8.25 15.22 3.38
N ALA A 54 7.18 14.66 2.82
CA ALA A 54 7.19 14.09 1.47
C ALA A 54 7.51 15.12 0.37
N LYS A 55 7.01 16.35 0.52
CA LYS A 55 7.31 17.46 -0.38
C LYS A 55 8.77 17.91 -0.29
N ALA A 56 9.34 17.93 0.91
CA ALA A 56 10.68 18.46 1.16
C ALA A 56 11.80 17.50 0.75
N LEU A 57 11.61 16.18 0.90
CA LEU A 57 12.67 15.20 0.68
C LEU A 57 12.83 14.81 -0.79
N SER A 58 14.06 14.80 -1.29
CA SER A 58 14.43 14.06 -2.49
C SER A 58 14.36 12.54 -2.26
N ASP A 59 14.43 11.73 -3.33
CA ASP A 59 14.43 10.27 -3.22
C ASP A 59 15.64 9.74 -2.41
N VAL A 60 16.81 10.38 -2.55
CA VAL A 60 18.01 10.05 -1.76
C VAL A 60 17.79 10.35 -0.28
N GLN A 61 17.29 11.54 0.04
CA GLN A 61 17.02 11.92 1.43
C GLN A 61 15.90 11.07 2.05
N LEU A 62 14.90 10.66 1.26
CA LEU A 62 13.89 9.71 1.71
C LEU A 62 14.53 8.39 2.14
N GLN A 63 15.45 7.85 1.35
CA GLN A 63 16.17 6.63 1.71
C GLN A 63 16.98 6.81 3.00
N GLU A 64 17.64 7.95 3.18
CA GLU A 64 18.38 8.26 4.40
C GLU A 64 17.45 8.35 5.62
N VAL A 65 16.31 9.02 5.48
CA VAL A 65 15.28 9.12 6.52
C VAL A 65 14.78 7.74 6.92
N LEU A 66 14.39 6.90 5.95
CA LEU A 66 13.88 5.56 6.26
C LEU A 66 14.96 4.65 6.87
N LYS A 67 16.24 4.80 6.48
CA LYS A 67 17.33 4.05 7.12
C LYS A 67 17.60 4.49 8.55
N LYS A 68 17.52 5.80 8.81
CA LYS A 68 17.88 6.38 10.12
C LYS A 68 16.73 6.28 11.13
N PHE A 69 15.50 6.46 10.67
CA PHE A 69 14.31 6.57 11.53
C PHE A 69 13.29 5.43 11.30
N GLY A 70 13.42 4.63 10.24
CA GLY A 70 12.51 3.53 9.92
C GLY A 70 12.66 2.35 10.88
N ARG A 71 11.97 2.42 12.02
CA ARG A 71 11.96 1.35 13.02
C ARG A 71 11.10 0.15 12.63
N ARG A 72 10.17 0.34 11.67
CA ARG A 72 9.21 -0.68 11.25
C ARG A 72 9.69 -1.44 10.01
N SER A 73 10.85 -2.07 10.10
CA SER A 73 11.47 -2.81 8.97
C SER A 73 10.63 -3.99 8.46
N TRP A 74 9.71 -4.50 9.27
CA TRP A 74 8.78 -5.59 8.90
C TRP A 74 7.60 -5.13 8.04
N VAL A 75 7.41 -3.82 7.86
CA VAL A 75 6.27 -3.31 7.11
C VAL A 75 6.52 -3.46 5.62
N VAL A 76 5.44 -3.74 4.89
CA VAL A 76 5.42 -3.88 3.44
C VAL A 76 4.67 -2.70 2.83
N PHE A 77 5.21 -2.16 1.73
CA PHE A 77 4.60 -1.10 0.93
C PHE A 77 4.86 -1.37 -0.56
N HIS A 78 3.81 -1.37 -1.36
CA HIS A 78 3.86 -1.74 -2.78
C HIS A 78 3.13 -0.69 -3.64
N GLY A 79 3.77 0.45 -3.85
CA GLY A 79 3.24 1.55 -4.64
C GLY A 79 3.70 1.54 -6.10
N GLN A 80 3.32 2.59 -6.84
CA GLN A 80 3.65 2.75 -8.26
C GLN A 80 5.10 3.22 -8.49
N HIS A 81 5.66 3.99 -7.57
CA HIS A 81 7.00 4.55 -7.66
C HIS A 81 7.96 3.97 -6.63
N TYR A 82 7.44 3.55 -5.48
CA TYR A 82 8.21 3.07 -4.35
C TYR A 82 7.73 1.69 -3.93
N SER A 83 8.69 0.82 -3.60
CA SER A 83 8.43 -0.37 -2.82
C SER A 83 9.30 -0.40 -1.56
N PHE A 84 8.75 -0.88 -0.46
CA PHE A 84 9.46 -1.07 0.79
C PHE A 84 9.15 -2.44 1.33
N GLU A 85 10.18 -3.29 1.41
CA GLU A 85 10.08 -4.67 1.86
C GLU A 85 11.32 -5.00 2.68
N ASN A 86 11.16 -5.66 3.83
CA ASN A 86 12.26 -6.10 4.69
C ASN A 86 13.25 -4.97 5.06
N GLY A 87 12.75 -3.75 5.29
CA GLY A 87 13.56 -2.60 5.64
C GLY A 87 14.28 -1.92 4.46
N ILE A 88 14.05 -2.40 3.22
CA ILE A 88 14.75 -1.91 2.03
C ILE A 88 13.78 -1.10 1.16
N LEU A 89 14.11 0.18 0.97
CA LEU A 89 13.45 1.03 -0.02
C LEU A 89 14.00 0.77 -1.41
N SER A 90 13.10 0.58 -2.37
CA SER A 90 13.36 0.51 -3.80
C SER A 90 12.58 1.61 -4.52
N PHE A 91 13.21 2.24 -5.51
CA PHE A 91 12.60 3.24 -6.40
C PHE A 91 11.98 2.62 -7.67
N ARG A 92 11.79 1.29 -7.64
CA ARG A 92 11.02 0.55 -8.63
C ARG A 92 9.65 0.23 -8.03
N GLY A 93 8.61 0.64 -8.73
CA GLY A 93 7.23 0.34 -8.35
C GLY A 93 6.83 -1.13 -8.50
N PHE A 94 5.59 -1.39 -8.11
CA PHE A 94 5.01 -2.73 -8.05
C PHE A 94 4.19 -3.11 -9.30
N ALA A 95 4.08 -2.23 -10.30
CA ALA A 95 3.22 -2.41 -11.48
C ALA A 95 3.48 -3.73 -12.22
N ASP A 96 4.75 -4.05 -12.54
CA ASP A 96 5.12 -5.30 -13.20
C ASP A 96 4.68 -6.54 -12.39
N ARG A 97 4.74 -6.44 -11.06
CA ARG A 97 4.32 -7.53 -10.16
C ARG A 97 2.80 -7.65 -10.09
N VAL A 98 2.06 -6.54 -10.09
CA VAL A 98 0.58 -6.56 -10.22
C VAL A 98 0.18 -7.26 -11.51
N HIS A 99 0.79 -6.88 -12.63
CA HIS A 99 0.51 -7.50 -13.92
C HIS A 99 0.78 -9.02 -13.89
N ALA A 100 1.93 -9.42 -13.38
CA ALA A 100 2.28 -10.84 -13.25
C ALA A 100 1.32 -11.61 -12.33
N ALA A 101 0.90 -11.00 -11.21
CA ALA A 101 -0.05 -11.60 -10.28
C ALA A 101 -1.43 -11.82 -10.93
N VAL A 102 -1.93 -10.83 -11.67
CA VAL A 102 -3.19 -10.93 -12.40
C VAL A 102 -3.09 -11.99 -13.50
N LYS A 103 -2.02 -12.00 -14.29
CA LYS A 103 -1.81 -13.02 -15.33
C LYS A 103 -1.73 -14.44 -14.78
N GLU A 104 -1.07 -14.63 -13.65
CA GLU A 104 -0.97 -15.93 -13.00
C GLU A 104 -2.34 -16.42 -12.47
N ALA A 105 -3.14 -15.52 -11.90
CA ALA A 105 -4.50 -15.85 -11.45
C ALA A 105 -5.44 -16.10 -12.64
N GLU A 106 -5.37 -15.30 -13.71
CA GLU A 106 -6.11 -15.57 -14.95
C GLU A 106 -5.77 -16.95 -15.52
N LYS A 107 -4.49 -17.33 -15.51
CA LYS A 107 -4.05 -18.64 -16.00
C LYS A 107 -4.63 -19.80 -15.18
N LYS A 108 -4.75 -19.63 -13.87
CA LYS A 108 -5.21 -20.68 -12.93
C LYS A 108 -6.72 -20.75 -12.78
N GLN A 109 -7.38 -19.60 -12.69
CA GLN A 109 -8.82 -19.49 -12.37
C GLN A 109 -9.64 -18.84 -13.49
N GLY A 110 -9.02 -18.47 -14.62
CA GLY A 110 -9.71 -17.86 -15.75
C GLY A 110 -10.35 -16.53 -15.38
N LYS A 111 -11.54 -16.29 -15.95
CA LYS A 111 -12.32 -15.07 -15.75
C LYS A 111 -12.68 -14.81 -14.27
N ALA A 112 -12.82 -15.87 -13.47
CA ALA A 112 -13.15 -15.74 -12.05
C ALA A 112 -12.13 -14.89 -11.28
N ALA A 113 -10.84 -14.93 -11.67
CA ALA A 113 -9.81 -14.09 -11.07
C ALA A 113 -10.11 -12.59 -11.25
N LEU A 114 -10.48 -12.20 -12.47
CA LEU A 114 -10.82 -10.81 -12.80
C LEU A 114 -12.11 -10.38 -12.14
N ASP A 115 -13.12 -11.24 -12.09
CA ASP A 115 -14.41 -10.92 -11.49
C ASP A 115 -14.26 -10.67 -9.98
N VAL A 116 -13.46 -11.48 -9.26
CA VAL A 116 -13.12 -11.23 -7.84
C VAL A 116 -12.37 -9.91 -7.67
N LEU A 117 -11.38 -9.63 -8.51
CA LEU A 117 -10.60 -8.40 -8.41
C LEU A 117 -11.46 -7.15 -8.68
N ARG A 118 -12.42 -7.23 -9.61
CA ARG A 118 -13.42 -6.19 -9.86
C ARG A 118 -14.33 -5.98 -8.67
N LEU A 119 -14.81 -7.05 -8.03
CA LEU A 119 -15.61 -6.96 -6.80
C LEU A 119 -14.83 -6.22 -5.71
N MET A 120 -13.54 -6.56 -5.52
CA MET A 120 -12.69 -5.85 -4.55
C MET A 120 -12.56 -4.38 -4.89
N VAL A 121 -12.23 -4.04 -6.15
CA VAL A 121 -12.06 -2.64 -6.57
C VAL A 121 -13.34 -1.82 -6.37
N GLN A 122 -14.51 -2.39 -6.70
CA GLN A 122 -15.81 -1.75 -6.48
C GLN A 122 -16.11 -1.54 -4.98
N ALA A 123 -15.61 -2.43 -4.13
CA ALA A 123 -15.70 -2.33 -2.67
C ALA A 123 -14.56 -1.51 -2.03
N GLY A 124 -13.80 -0.73 -2.82
CA GLY A 124 -12.71 0.10 -2.29
C GLY A 124 -11.46 -0.69 -1.89
N GLY A 125 -11.26 -1.85 -2.50
CA GLY A 125 -10.11 -2.73 -2.26
C GLY A 125 -10.35 -3.79 -1.18
N VAL A 126 -11.55 -3.95 -0.65
CA VAL A 126 -11.86 -4.92 0.41
C VAL A 126 -12.61 -6.13 -0.18
N PHE A 127 -12.28 -7.33 0.31
CA PHE A 127 -13.09 -8.53 0.10
C PHE A 127 -13.57 -9.05 1.46
N GLY A 128 -14.84 -8.81 1.78
CA GLY A 128 -15.49 -9.29 3.00
C GLY A 128 -16.76 -10.09 2.70
N LEU A 129 -17.65 -10.16 3.69
CA LEU A 129 -18.84 -11.02 3.67
C LEU A 129 -19.80 -10.66 2.53
N LYS A 130 -19.91 -9.37 2.21
CA LYS A 130 -20.76 -8.89 1.12
C LYS A 130 -20.21 -9.36 -0.23
N GLU A 131 -18.92 -9.19 -0.47
CA GLU A 131 -18.25 -9.58 -1.72
C GLU A 131 -18.21 -11.11 -1.85
N TYR A 132 -18.01 -11.83 -0.74
CA TYR A 132 -18.11 -13.29 -0.69
C TYR A 132 -19.49 -13.79 -1.12
N ARG A 133 -20.57 -13.21 -0.56
CA ARG A 133 -21.95 -13.58 -0.96
C ARG A 133 -22.19 -13.33 -2.44
N GLU A 134 -21.62 -12.26 -2.99
CA GLU A 134 -21.75 -11.94 -4.41
C GLU A 134 -20.98 -12.93 -5.30
N ALA A 135 -19.76 -13.29 -4.92
CA ALA A 135 -18.98 -14.33 -5.60
C ALA A 135 -19.71 -15.69 -5.59
N VAL A 136 -20.33 -16.08 -4.47
CA VAL A 136 -21.11 -17.32 -4.36
C VAL A 136 -22.30 -17.33 -5.32
N LYS A 137 -23.03 -16.22 -5.46
CA LYS A 137 -24.13 -16.12 -6.45
C LYS A 137 -23.65 -16.32 -7.88
N GLN A 138 -22.43 -15.84 -8.17
CA GLN A 138 -21.77 -16.00 -9.47
C GLN A 138 -21.09 -17.37 -9.63
N LYS A 139 -21.21 -18.26 -8.63
CA LYS A 139 -20.59 -19.60 -8.58
C LYS A 139 -19.05 -19.54 -8.69
N ILE A 140 -18.46 -18.49 -8.13
CA ILE A 140 -17.00 -18.29 -8.09
C ILE A 140 -16.44 -18.80 -6.77
N ASP A 141 -15.41 -19.64 -6.83
CA ASP A 141 -14.57 -19.95 -5.66
C ASP A 141 -13.59 -18.79 -5.42
N ALA A 142 -14.05 -17.80 -4.66
CA ALA A 142 -13.25 -16.61 -4.38
C ALA A 142 -12.02 -16.91 -3.51
N TYR A 143 -12.06 -17.92 -2.65
CA TYR A 143 -10.94 -18.22 -1.76
C TYR A 143 -9.75 -18.79 -2.52
N ALA A 144 -9.98 -19.67 -3.51
CA ALA A 144 -8.89 -20.16 -4.37
C ALA A 144 -8.20 -19.02 -5.15
N VAL A 145 -8.97 -18.02 -5.60
CA VAL A 145 -8.45 -16.81 -6.25
C VAL A 145 -7.66 -15.96 -5.27
N LEU A 146 -8.24 -15.64 -4.11
CA LEU A 146 -7.61 -14.78 -3.10
C LEU A 146 -6.34 -15.40 -2.52
N ASP A 147 -6.29 -16.73 -2.37
CA ASP A 147 -5.07 -17.45 -1.97
C ASP A 147 -3.95 -17.33 -3.03
N THR A 148 -4.31 -17.20 -4.31
CA THR A 148 -3.33 -16.94 -5.38
C THR A 148 -2.81 -15.51 -5.30
N PHE A 149 -3.71 -14.53 -5.15
CA PHE A 149 -3.33 -13.13 -5.00
C PHE A 149 -2.52 -12.87 -3.74
N GLU A 150 -2.82 -13.55 -2.64
CA GLU A 150 -2.09 -13.43 -1.38
C GLU A 150 -0.65 -13.93 -1.52
N LYS A 151 -0.43 -15.08 -2.19
CA LYS A 151 0.92 -15.59 -2.48
C LYS A 151 1.76 -14.64 -3.33
N THR A 152 1.11 -13.82 -4.14
CA THR A 152 1.76 -12.78 -4.97
C THR A 152 1.85 -11.42 -4.28
N MET A 153 1.40 -11.32 -3.02
CA MET A 153 1.32 -10.08 -2.24
C MET A 153 0.46 -8.98 -2.88
N LEU A 154 -0.45 -9.35 -3.79
CA LEU A 154 -1.41 -8.40 -4.37
C LEU A 154 -2.51 -8.03 -3.38
N VAL A 155 -2.86 -8.98 -2.51
CA VAL A 155 -3.81 -8.79 -1.41
C VAL A 155 -3.16 -9.25 -0.11
N THR A 156 -3.63 -8.69 1.00
CA THR A 156 -3.19 -9.04 2.35
C THR A 156 -4.40 -9.45 3.18
N PRO A 157 -4.33 -10.52 3.98
CA PRO A 157 -5.39 -10.84 4.92
C PRO A 157 -5.53 -9.74 5.97
N VAL A 158 -6.75 -9.30 6.24
CA VAL A 158 -7.06 -8.36 7.34
C VAL A 158 -7.80 -9.04 8.50
N PHE A 159 -8.44 -10.17 8.23
CA PHE A 159 -9.06 -11.02 9.25
C PHE A 159 -8.96 -12.50 8.86
N ARG A 160 -8.70 -13.38 9.84
CA ARG A 160 -8.74 -14.83 9.69
C ARG A 160 -9.50 -15.46 10.86
N GLY A 161 -10.69 -15.95 10.58
CA GLY A 161 -11.45 -16.85 11.45
C GLY A 161 -11.46 -18.27 10.91
N GLU A 162 -12.09 -19.18 11.65
CA GLU A 162 -12.17 -20.60 11.31
C GLU A 162 -12.92 -20.86 9.98
N PHE A 163 -13.99 -20.10 9.72
CA PHE A 163 -14.85 -20.27 8.55
C PHE A 163 -14.87 -19.06 7.61
N TYR A 164 -14.18 -17.98 7.97
CA TYR A 164 -14.29 -16.69 7.29
C TYR A 164 -12.96 -15.95 7.27
N ARG A 165 -12.64 -15.37 6.13
CA ARG A 165 -11.42 -14.60 5.91
C ARG A 165 -11.75 -13.32 5.16
N GLU A 166 -11.05 -12.25 5.50
CA GLU A 166 -11.14 -10.98 4.80
C GLU A 166 -9.78 -10.61 4.23
N TRP A 167 -9.81 -10.01 3.05
CA TRP A 167 -8.62 -9.53 2.37
C TRP A 167 -8.78 -8.07 1.99
N ARG A 168 -7.62 -7.42 1.83
CA ARG A 168 -7.53 -6.06 1.34
C ARG A 168 -6.42 -5.94 0.30
N ILE A 169 -6.70 -5.25 -0.79
CA ILE A 169 -5.68 -4.68 -1.68
C ILE A 169 -5.08 -3.49 -0.93
N PRO A 170 -3.75 -3.44 -0.69
CA PRO A 170 -3.12 -2.30 -0.05
C PRO A 170 -3.48 -1.00 -0.78
N GLU A 171 -3.71 0.08 -0.02
CA GLU A 171 -4.18 1.36 -0.56
C GLU A 171 -3.26 1.90 -1.65
N GLU A 172 -1.95 1.77 -1.44
CA GLU A 172 -0.91 2.15 -2.39
C GLU A 172 -0.91 1.31 -3.68
N THR A 173 -1.45 0.09 -3.63
CA THR A 173 -1.49 -0.86 -4.76
C THR A 173 -2.80 -0.77 -5.52
N LEU A 174 -3.88 -0.30 -4.88
CA LEU A 174 -5.21 -0.21 -5.48
C LEU A 174 -5.26 0.57 -6.81
N PRO A 175 -4.55 1.70 -6.98
CA PRO A 175 -4.48 2.39 -8.28
C PRO A 175 -3.89 1.51 -9.40
N LEU A 176 -2.86 0.72 -9.10
CA LEU A 176 -2.23 -0.19 -10.06
C LEU A 176 -3.20 -1.29 -10.51
N VAL A 177 -3.98 -1.83 -9.57
CA VAL A 177 -5.00 -2.84 -9.87
C VAL A 177 -6.10 -2.28 -10.77
N ARG A 178 -6.53 -1.03 -10.54
CA ARG A 178 -7.51 -0.37 -11.41
C ARG A 178 -7.00 -0.24 -12.84
N VAL A 179 -5.74 0.15 -13.02
CA VAL A 179 -5.12 0.25 -14.35
C VAL A 179 -5.10 -1.12 -15.04
N GLU A 180 -4.78 -2.19 -14.32
CA GLU A 180 -4.74 -3.55 -14.88
C GLU A 180 -6.13 -4.06 -15.32
N LEU A 181 -7.21 -3.62 -14.67
CA LEU A 181 -8.57 -4.05 -14.99
C LEU A 181 -9.24 -3.27 -16.14
N GLY A 182 -8.65 -2.16 -16.57
CA GLY A 182 -9.22 -1.20 -17.53
C GLY A 182 -10.38 -0.37 -16.95
#